data_AF-A0A2G6R5J2-F1
#
_entry.id   AF-A0A2G6R5J2-F1
#
_cell.length_a   1.000
_cell.length_b   1.000
_cell.length_c   1.000
_cell.angle_alpha   90.00
_cell.angle_beta   90.00
_cell.angle_gamma   90.00
#
_symmetry.space_group_name_H-M   'P 1'
#
loop_
_entity.id
_entity.type
_entity.pdbx_description
1 polymer ?
#
loop_
_entity_poly.entity_id
_entity_poly.type
_entity_poly.pdbx_seq_one_letter_code
_entity_poly.pdbx_strand_id
1 'polypeptide(L)' 'MNKEITFHINNEAYTLNIGEDPHDHLRDGLKKFLTTEKNLTTRELLLAYLRKSHELVVLEEEIQKELSLVPTLEQLTS' A
#
# COMPACT_ATOMS: atom_id res chain seq x y z
N MET A 1 -8.34 8.71 14.95
CA MET A 1 -7.76 7.99 16.10
C MET A 1 -6.48 7.33 15.62
N ASN A 2 -5.32 7.66 16.19
CA ASN A 2 -4.05 7.12 15.75
C ASN A 2 -4.03 5.61 16.01
N LYS A 3 -3.74 4.81 14.98
CA LYS A 3 -3.62 3.37 15.10
C LYS A 3 -2.15 2.96 15.19
N GLU A 4 -1.86 2.01 16.05
CA GLU A 4 -0.55 1.38 16.16
C GLU A 4 -0.58 -0.02 15.55
N ILE A 5 0.52 -0.42 14.91
CA ILE A 5 0.73 -1.78 14.42
C ILE A 5 2.07 -2.28 14.93
N THR A 6 2.07 -3.51 15.45
CA THR A 6 3.28 -4.21 15.87
C THR A 6 3.64 -5.29 14.84
N PHE A 7 4.89 -5.26 14.38
CA PHE A 7 5.50 -6.29 13.55
C PHE A 7 6.61 -6.99 14.33
N HIS A 8 6.73 -8.30 14.14
CA HIS A 8 7.87 -9.06 14.64
C HIS A 8 8.79 -9.34 13.46
N ILE A 9 9.99 -8.79 13.45
CA ILE A 9 10.97 -8.94 12.37
C ILE A 9 12.31 -9.38 12.97
N ASN A 10 12.87 -10.49 12.52
CA ASN A 10 14.12 -11.06 13.02
C ASN A 10 14.19 -11.15 14.56
N ASN A 11 13.09 -11.58 15.19
CA ASN A 11 12.94 -11.70 16.65
C ASN A 11 12.88 -10.35 17.40
N GLU A 12 12.82 -9.23 16.71
CA GLU A 12 12.61 -7.91 17.29
C GLU A 12 11.17 -7.43 17.03
N ALA A 13 10.58 -6.77 18.02
CA ALA A 13 9.25 -6.19 17.90
C ALA A 13 9.36 -4.70 17.54
N TYR A 14 8.68 -4.31 16.45
CA TYR A 14 8.61 -2.95 15.96
C TYR A 14 7.16 -2.46 16.07
N THR A 15 6.90 -1.51 16.96
CA THR A 15 5.60 -0.84 17.06
C THR A 15 5.67 0.51 16.38
N LEU A 16 4.80 0.71 15.40
CA LEU A 16 4.75 1.91 14.57
C LEU A 16 3.36 2.55 14.67
N ASN A 17 3.33 3.87 14.86
CA ASN A 17 2.12 4.65 14.71
C ASN A 17 1.89 4.91 13.22
N ILE A 18 0.79 4.39 12.68
CA ILE A 18 0.43 4.51 11.27
C ILE A 18 -0.50 5.70 10.99
N GLY A 19 -0.74 6.54 12.00
CA GLY A 19 -1.61 7.71 11.90
C GLY A 19 -3.07 7.34 11.77
N GLU A 20 -3.80 8.14 11.00
CA GLU A 20 -5.19 7.89 10.69
C GLU A 20 -5.32 6.83 9.59
N ASP A 21 -6.08 5.78 9.87
CA ASP A 21 -6.37 4.70 8.93
C ASP A 21 -7.88 4.47 8.85
N PRO A 22 -8.57 5.31 8.04
CA PRO A 22 -10.00 5.21 7.83
C PRO A 22 -10.33 3.83 7.27
N HIS A 23 -11.31 3.16 7.88
CA HIS A 23 -11.77 1.83 7.45
C HIS A 23 -10.69 0.73 7.43
N ASP A 24 -9.58 0.90 8.16
CA ASP A 24 -8.49 -0.10 8.24
C ASP A 24 -7.83 -0.41 6.88
N HIS A 25 -7.94 0.49 5.89
CA HIS A 25 -7.41 0.28 4.53
C HIS A 25 -5.91 0.02 4.51
N LEU A 26 -5.14 0.79 5.28
CA LEU A 26 -3.69 0.62 5.36
C LEU A 26 -3.36 -0.68 6.08
N ARG A 27 -3.99 -0.94 7.22
CA ARG A 27 -3.77 -2.15 8.02
C ARG A 27 -4.09 -3.42 7.22
N ASP A 28 -5.26 -3.50 6.61
CA ASP A 28 -5.67 -4.67 5.84
C ASP A 28 -4.93 -4.77 4.50
N GLY A 29 -4.57 -3.63 3.90
CA GLY A 29 -3.67 -3.59 2.75
C GLY A 29 -2.29 -4.15 3.05
N LEU A 30 -1.73 -3.88 4.23
CA LEU A 30 -0.45 -4.43 4.67
C LEU A 30 -0.54 -5.94 4.95
N LYS A 31 -1.65 -6.41 5.53
CA LYS A 31 -1.89 -7.85 5.77
C LYS A 31 -1.84 -8.72 4.52
N LYS A 32 -2.11 -8.14 3.34
CA LYS A 32 -1.97 -8.85 2.05
C LYS A 32 -0.53 -9.31 1.78
N PHE A 33 0.45 -8.61 2.34
CA PHE A 33 1.87 -8.84 2.08
C PHE A 33 2.64 -9.31 3.30
N LEU A 34 2.23 -8.88 4.49
CA LEU A 34 2.90 -9.15 5.76
C LEU A 34 1.88 -9.66 6.77
N THR A 35 2.11 -10.83 7.32
CA THR A 35 1.36 -11.30 8.49
C THR A 35 2.01 -10.78 9.77
N THR A 36 1.20 -10.24 10.68
CA THR A 36 1.65 -9.76 12.00
C THR A 36 1.72 -10.87 13.05
N GLU A 37 1.23 -12.06 12.72
CA GLU A 37 1.10 -13.20 13.65
C GLU A 37 2.34 -14.10 13.69
N LYS A 38 3.30 -13.89 12.78
CA LYS A 38 4.57 -14.61 12.76
C LYS A 38 5.75 -13.65 12.78
N ASN A 39 6.89 -14.19 13.19
CA ASN A 39 8.17 -13.52 13.03
C ASN A 39 8.57 -13.50 11.54
N LEU A 40 8.82 -12.31 11.02
CA LEU A 40 9.14 -12.03 9.63
C LEU A 40 10.65 -11.93 9.46
N THR A 41 11.15 -12.38 8.32
CA THR A 41 12.54 -12.11 7.92
C THR A 41 12.66 -10.76 7.22
N THR A 42 13.86 -10.15 7.25
CA THR A 42 14.14 -8.96 6.42
C THR A 42 13.84 -9.19 4.94
N ARG A 43 14.06 -10.42 4.44
CA ARG A 43 13.72 -10.80 3.07
C ARG A 43 12.23 -10.70 2.79
N GLU A 44 11.38 -11.18 3.70
CA GLU A 44 9.92 -11.07 3.58
C GLU A 44 9.46 -9.61 3.61
N LEU A 45 10.07 -8.80 4.49
CA LEU A 45 9.81 -7.36 4.53
C LEU A 45 10.15 -6.67 3.21
N LEU A 46 11.34 -6.94 2.65
CA LEU A 46 11.77 -6.38 1.37
C LEU A 46 10.85 -6.81 0.22
N LEU A 47 10.45 -8.08 0.20
CA LEU A 47 9.53 -8.59 -0.82
C LEU A 47 8.15 -7.91 -0.72
N ALA A 48 7.63 -7.71 0.49
CA ALA A 48 6.38 -6.99 0.70
C ALA A 48 6.45 -5.54 0.23
N TYR A 49 7.55 -4.84 0.54
CA TYR A 49 7.80 -3.50 0.05
C TYR A 49 7.79 -3.44 -1.48
N LEU A 50 8.58 -4.31 -2.14
CA LEU A 50 8.66 -4.36 -3.61
C LEU A 50 7.30 -4.62 -4.26
N ARG A 51 6.51 -5.54 -3.70
CA ARG A 51 5.15 -5.83 -4.20
C ARG A 51 4.22 -4.64 -4.04
N LYS A 52 4.26 -3.96 -2.88
CA LYS A 52 3.44 -2.78 -2.63
C LYS A 52 3.81 -1.61 -3.56
N SER A 53 5.11 -1.39 -3.79
CA SER A 53 5.57 -0.40 -4.75
C SER A 53 5.12 -0.74 -6.18
N HIS A 54 5.18 -2.02 -6.56
CA HIS A 54 4.70 -2.46 -7.87
C HIS A 54 3.19 -2.24 -8.05
N GLU A 55 2.36 -2.51 -7.03
CA GLU A 55 0.93 -2.18 -7.08
C GLU A 55 0.67 -0.70 -7.36
N LEU A 56 1.44 0.19 -6.73
CA LEU A 56 1.30 1.62 -6.94
C LEU A 56 1.66 2.02 -8.38
N VAL A 57 2.78 1.51 -8.90
CA VAL A 57 3.21 1.77 -10.28
C VAL A 57 2.14 1.32 -11.28
N VAL A 58 1.61 0.11 -11.11
CA VAL A 58 0.54 -0.41 -11.98
C VAL A 58 -0.71 0.46 -11.89
N LEU A 59 -1.12 0.88 -10.68
CA LEU A 59 -2.27 1.76 -10.50
C LEU A 59 -2.07 3.12 -11.19
N GLU A 60 -0.88 3.71 -11.09
CA GLU A 60 -0.54 4.97 -11.77
C GLU A 60 -0.64 4.81 -13.29
N GLU A 61 -0.10 3.72 -13.85
CA GLU A 61 -0.20 3.42 -15.28
C GLU A 61 -1.65 3.22 -15.74
N GLU A 62 -2.46 2.50 -14.97
CA GLU A 62 -3.88 2.28 -15.26
C GLU A 62 -4.66 3.59 -15.21
N ILE A 63 -4.43 4.45 -14.21
CA ILE A 63 -5.07 5.78 -14.13
C ILE A 63 -4.70 6.64 -15.34
N GLN A 64 -3.42 6.67 -15.73
CA GLN A 64 -2.98 7.44 -16.91
C GLN A 64 -3.66 6.93 -18.18
N LYS A 65 -3.78 5.61 -18.33
CA LYS A 65 -4.47 5.00 -19.46
C LYS A 65 -5.94 5.40 -19.49
N GLU A 66 -6.66 5.31 -18.38
CA GLU A 66 -8.07 5.70 -18.31
C GLU A 66 -8.26 7.20 -18.55
N LEU A 67 -7.39 8.06 -18.00
CA LEU A 67 -7.42 9.50 -18.25
C LEU A 67 -7.21 9.85 -19.73
N SER A 68 -6.40 9.08 -20.46
CA SER A 68 -6.21 9.30 -21.90
C SER A 68 -7.46 9.03 -22.74
N LEU A 69 -8.45 8.30 -22.20
CA LEU A 69 -9.72 8.00 -22.85
C LEU A 69 -10.80 9.04 -22.51
N VAL A 70 -10.60 9.86 -21.47
CA VAL A 70 -11.52 10.93 -21.12
C VAL A 70 -11.29 12.10 -22.08
N PRO A 71 -12.30 12.49 -22.88
CA PRO A 71 -12.14 13.61 -23.80
C PRO A 71 -11.84 14.88 -23.02
N THR A 72 -10.83 15.63 -23.48
CA THR A 72 -10.48 16.91 -22.86
C THR A 72 -11.61 17.91 -23.06
N LEU A 73 -11.73 18.91 -22.17
CA LEU A 73 -12.77 19.94 -22.27
C LEU A 73 -12.79 20.63 -23.64
N GLU A 74 -11.62 20.76 -24.29
CA GLU A 74 -11.46 21.31 -25.64
C GLU A 74 -12.13 20.43 -26.73
N GLN A 75 -12.15 19.10 -26.55
CA GLN A 75 -12.78 18.15 -27.46
C GLN A 75 -14.30 18.10 -27.30
N LEU A 76 -14.84 18.56 -26.18
CA LEU A 76 -16.29 18.58 -25.90
C LEU A 76 -16.97 19.90 -26.31
N THR A 77 -16.20 20.96 -26.57
CA THR A 77 -16.71 22.29 -26.97
C THR A 77 -16.48 22.62 -28.45
N SER A 78 -15.95 21.67 -29.22
CA SER A 78 -15.72 21.77 -30.67
C SER A 78 -16.81 21.03 -31.45
#